data_AF-A0A7K0LRZ3-F1
#
_entry.id   AF-A0A7K0LRZ3-F1
#
_cell.length_a   1.000
_cell.length_b   1.000
_cell.length_c   1.000
_cell.angle_alpha   90.00
_cell.angle_beta   90.00
_cell.angle_gamma   90.00
#
_symmetry.space_group_name_H-M   'P 1'
#
loop_
_entity.id
_entity.type
_entity.pdbx_description
1 polymer ?
#
loop_
_entity_poly.entity_id
_entity_poly.type
_entity_poly.pdbx_seq_one_letter_code
_entity_poly.pdbx_strand_id
1 'polypeptide(L)'
;MTVDHAALGANPVVLVAQVLPTFELMLPVVAELRERDIPVEVAVTATPDGQGGYLLAEAEDFHARLVDDGLAPLPLVPPEEEAARLRSLDPCAVFLDTPYAFQRHPDLAPERLGLPVHYLTYFFRVRPEVFGGVVSDGFHDQLAAIYCETEYERDLFEESGMDPARLLLTGHPGLDVWDVPHPLASRPTVLWCPWWGHVAEDGTPGYSTFLPSWRAMLAEFSRRPGTDFLFRPHPMLWEEVEEFWGPGEEERFRTAMAGLANVVEFDAGVTSHVEQLGSAWAMVTDGVSFFPEFAYTGKPLLLTQAPGNPGWNPVGQAIEGVVRTSLVADGLVPGLAEFLDEVERGVDAEEVERRQRAVREILGRPEGGAAPRIADHLEQVRASHRARPSRARRSAPPRLPDDVLAAVEALNEWDAPRVGRTYQRMLLESGRLAWIDGSVVAQTFPHEGGHAGSPAVLADGTVLLTGALHEGWPIDRVLIGGTVYSALGASAGNPLGAAADV
;
A
#
# COMPACT_ATOMS: atom_id res chain seq x y z
N MET A 1 9.67 -21.97 -23.40
CA MET A 1 9.74 -21.84 -24.88
C MET A 1 10.52 -20.58 -25.20
N THR A 2 11.24 -20.50 -26.33
CA THR A 2 11.78 -19.20 -26.80
C THR A 2 10.64 -18.32 -27.29
N VAL A 3 10.41 -17.19 -26.62
CA VAL A 3 9.47 -16.16 -27.07
C VAL A 3 10.04 -15.50 -28.33
N ASP A 4 9.20 -15.26 -29.34
CA ASP A 4 9.62 -14.53 -30.53
C ASP A 4 9.63 -13.02 -30.24
N HIS A 5 10.78 -12.52 -29.80
CA HIS A 5 11.01 -11.10 -29.53
C HIS A 5 10.79 -10.19 -30.76
N ALA A 6 10.68 -10.73 -31.99
CA ALA A 6 10.32 -9.93 -33.17
C ALA A 6 8.80 -9.69 -33.32
N ALA A 7 7.96 -10.44 -32.57
CA ALA A 7 6.51 -10.22 -32.51
C ALA A 7 6.11 -9.20 -31.43
N LEU A 8 6.95 -9.01 -30.40
CA LEU A 8 6.72 -8.04 -29.33
C LEU A 8 6.95 -6.61 -29.84
N GLY A 9 6.06 -5.68 -29.49
CA GLY A 9 6.10 -4.32 -30.02
C GLY A 9 7.25 -3.49 -29.43
N ALA A 10 8.13 -2.94 -30.27
CA ALA A 10 9.36 -2.26 -29.84
C ALA A 10 9.13 -1.17 -28.77
N ASN A 11 9.80 -1.34 -27.62
CA ASN A 11 9.67 -0.57 -26.39
C ASN A 11 8.23 -0.61 -25.81
N PRO A 12 7.86 -1.73 -25.16
CA PRO A 12 6.55 -1.86 -24.52
C PRO A 12 6.48 -1.13 -23.16
N VAL A 13 5.26 -0.94 -22.68
CA VAL A 13 4.98 -0.78 -21.25
C VAL A 13 4.89 -2.18 -20.65
N VAL A 14 5.55 -2.43 -19.51
CA VAL A 14 5.42 -3.72 -18.81
C VAL A 14 4.78 -3.49 -17.45
N LEU A 15 3.81 -4.32 -17.09
CA LEU A 15 3.15 -4.30 -15.79
C LEU A 15 3.53 -5.58 -15.04
N VAL A 16 4.23 -5.44 -13.92
CA VAL A 16 4.60 -6.56 -13.05
C VAL A 16 3.51 -6.73 -12.01
N ALA A 17 2.81 -7.86 -12.10
CA ALA A 17 1.74 -8.26 -11.22
C ALA A 17 2.29 -9.18 -10.11
N GLN A 18 2.24 -8.69 -8.88
CA GLN A 18 2.75 -9.34 -7.68
C GLN A 18 1.60 -9.71 -6.70
N VAL A 19 0.45 -9.00 -6.78
CA VAL A 19 -0.73 -9.19 -5.93
C VAL A 19 -2.02 -8.88 -6.74
N LEU A 20 -2.92 -9.85 -6.94
CA LEU A 20 -4.15 -9.70 -7.77
C LEU A 20 -5.03 -8.50 -7.36
N PRO A 21 -5.45 -8.32 -6.08
CA PRO A 21 -6.26 -7.16 -5.69
C PRO A 21 -5.68 -5.82 -6.12
N THR A 22 -4.34 -5.70 -6.15
CA THR A 22 -3.65 -4.49 -6.60
C THR A 22 -3.58 -4.41 -8.13
N PHE A 23 -3.28 -5.53 -8.79
CA PHE A 23 -3.24 -5.58 -10.26
C PHE A 23 -4.62 -5.38 -10.90
N GLU A 24 -5.73 -5.75 -10.25
CA GLU A 24 -7.09 -5.46 -10.73
C GLU A 24 -7.31 -3.94 -10.94
N LEU A 25 -6.65 -3.09 -10.15
CA LEU A 25 -6.69 -1.63 -10.26
C LEU A 25 -5.97 -1.10 -11.52
N MET A 26 -5.05 -1.89 -12.08
CA MET A 26 -4.26 -1.54 -13.27
C MET A 26 -4.89 -2.05 -14.58
N LEU A 27 -5.93 -2.89 -14.52
CA LEU A 27 -6.64 -3.42 -15.70
C LEU A 27 -7.19 -2.33 -16.64
N PRO A 28 -7.77 -1.21 -16.17
CA PRO A 28 -8.22 -0.13 -17.06
C PRO A 28 -7.06 0.50 -17.85
N VAL A 29 -5.86 0.59 -17.25
CA VAL A 29 -4.66 1.06 -17.95
C VAL A 29 -4.23 0.06 -19.03
N VAL A 30 -4.30 -1.25 -18.76
CA VAL A 30 -4.01 -2.29 -19.77
C VAL A 30 -5.01 -2.22 -20.93
N ALA A 31 -6.29 -1.98 -20.66
CA ALA A 31 -7.33 -1.84 -21.69
C ALA A 31 -7.10 -0.60 -22.56
N GLU A 32 -6.89 0.57 -21.96
CA GLU A 32 -6.65 1.84 -22.65
C GLU A 32 -5.39 1.78 -23.53
N LEU A 33 -4.30 1.18 -23.04
CA LEU A 33 -3.07 0.99 -23.82
C LEU A 33 -3.28 0.10 -25.05
N ARG A 34 -4.14 -0.94 -24.94
CA ARG A 34 -4.50 -1.83 -26.05
C ARG A 34 -5.37 -1.14 -27.09
N GLU A 35 -6.35 -0.34 -26.67
CA GLU A 35 -7.21 0.42 -27.61
C GLU A 35 -6.40 1.42 -28.45
N ARG A 36 -5.26 1.89 -27.93
CA ARG A 36 -4.35 2.86 -28.57
C ARG A 36 -3.18 2.25 -29.36
N ASP A 37 -3.15 0.93 -29.59
CA ASP A 37 -2.00 0.22 -30.22
C ASP A 37 -0.65 0.51 -29.50
N ILE A 38 -0.67 0.70 -28.17
CA ILE A 38 0.54 0.83 -27.35
C ILE A 38 0.91 -0.58 -26.83
N PRO A 39 2.07 -1.14 -27.24
CA PRO A 39 2.51 -2.45 -26.80
C PRO A 39 2.60 -2.52 -25.29
N VAL A 40 1.89 -3.49 -24.72
CA VAL A 40 1.71 -3.66 -23.29
C VAL A 40 1.83 -5.13 -22.93
N GLU A 41 2.83 -5.44 -22.11
CA GLU A 41 3.11 -6.80 -21.63
C GLU A 41 2.74 -6.89 -20.14
N VAL A 42 2.23 -8.04 -19.71
CA VAL A 42 1.97 -8.33 -18.29
C VAL A 42 2.91 -9.46 -17.85
N ALA A 43 3.68 -9.24 -16.80
CA ALA A 43 4.53 -10.25 -16.17
C ALA A 43 3.95 -10.60 -14.81
N VAL A 44 3.67 -11.87 -14.55
CA VAL A 44 3.32 -12.35 -13.20
C VAL A 44 4.59 -12.86 -12.53
N THR A 45 4.85 -12.46 -11.28
CA THR A 45 6.00 -12.94 -10.49
C THR A 45 5.56 -13.47 -9.14
N ALA A 46 6.18 -14.57 -8.72
CA ALA A 46 6.11 -15.05 -7.34
C ALA A 46 7.06 -14.24 -6.43
N THR A 47 6.87 -14.38 -5.12
CA THR A 47 7.85 -14.01 -4.09
C THR A 47 8.73 -15.21 -3.72
N PRO A 48 9.92 -15.00 -3.14
CA PRO A 48 10.84 -16.11 -2.85
C PRO A 48 10.43 -16.96 -1.63
N ASP A 49 9.63 -16.40 -0.72
CA ASP A 49 9.37 -16.94 0.61
C ASP A 49 7.90 -16.88 1.06
N GLY A 50 7.00 -16.32 0.24
CA GLY A 50 5.58 -16.16 0.58
C GLY A 50 5.29 -15.03 1.57
N GLN A 51 6.24 -14.14 1.87
CA GLN A 51 5.96 -12.99 2.74
C GLN A 51 5.09 -11.96 2.02
N GLY A 52 3.76 -12.10 2.19
CA GLY A 52 2.75 -11.13 1.79
C GLY A 52 2.51 -10.96 0.29
N GLY A 53 3.22 -11.69 -0.57
CA GLY A 53 2.97 -11.78 -2.01
C GLY A 53 3.15 -13.22 -2.48
N TYR A 54 2.77 -13.52 -3.72
CA TYR A 54 2.46 -14.89 -4.13
C TYR A 54 3.53 -15.97 -3.90
N LEU A 55 3.10 -17.08 -3.32
CA LEU A 55 3.75 -18.38 -3.52
C LEU A 55 3.67 -18.78 -5.00
N LEU A 56 4.61 -19.60 -5.47
CA LEU A 56 4.69 -19.98 -6.89
C LEU A 56 3.38 -20.58 -7.45
N ALA A 57 2.67 -21.39 -6.66
CA ALA A 57 1.39 -21.97 -7.06
C ALA A 57 0.28 -20.92 -7.23
N GLU A 58 0.26 -19.89 -6.37
CA GLU A 58 -0.72 -18.80 -6.46
C GLU A 58 -0.41 -17.88 -7.66
N ALA A 59 0.88 -17.73 -8.01
CA ALA A 59 1.31 -17.09 -9.24
C ALA A 59 0.95 -17.92 -10.51
N GLU A 60 0.95 -19.26 -10.42
CA GLU A 60 0.44 -20.15 -11.47
C GLU A 60 -1.07 -20.01 -11.67
N ASP A 61 -1.86 -20.03 -10.60
CA ASP A 61 -3.32 -19.83 -10.65
C ASP A 61 -3.69 -18.41 -11.14
N PHE A 62 -2.97 -17.38 -10.68
CA PHE A 62 -3.18 -16.00 -11.13
C PHE A 62 -2.79 -15.81 -12.60
N HIS A 63 -1.66 -16.36 -13.05
CA HIS A 63 -1.29 -16.37 -14.47
C HIS A 63 -2.35 -17.10 -15.32
N ALA A 64 -2.89 -18.23 -14.84
CA ALA A 64 -3.96 -18.94 -15.53
C ALA A 64 -5.23 -18.08 -15.65
N ARG A 65 -5.66 -17.42 -14.56
CA ARG A 65 -6.78 -16.48 -14.59
C ARG A 65 -6.54 -15.33 -15.59
N LEU A 66 -5.34 -14.74 -15.63
CA LEU A 66 -5.03 -13.69 -16.60
C LEU A 66 -4.98 -14.17 -18.06
N VAL A 67 -4.82 -15.47 -18.32
CA VAL A 67 -5.00 -16.05 -19.66
C VAL A 67 -6.49 -16.17 -19.99
N ASP A 68 -7.31 -16.64 -19.06
CA ASP A 68 -8.78 -16.77 -19.23
C ASP A 68 -9.48 -15.41 -19.36
N ASP A 69 -9.03 -14.40 -18.60
CA ASP A 69 -9.43 -12.97 -18.71
C ASP A 69 -8.90 -12.29 -20.00
N GLY A 70 -8.19 -13.02 -20.88
CA GLY A 70 -7.75 -12.54 -22.19
C GLY A 70 -6.56 -11.58 -22.18
N LEU A 71 -5.82 -11.47 -21.07
CA LEU A 71 -4.63 -10.63 -21.01
C LEU A 71 -3.39 -11.27 -21.63
N ALA A 72 -3.34 -12.61 -21.73
CA ALA A 72 -2.21 -13.34 -22.32
C ALA A 72 -0.83 -12.91 -21.74
N PRO A 73 -0.62 -13.05 -20.41
CA PRO A 73 0.63 -12.68 -19.75
C PRO A 73 1.86 -13.41 -20.31
N LEU A 74 3.03 -12.82 -20.06
CA LEU A 74 4.33 -13.43 -20.35
C LEU A 74 4.51 -14.72 -19.53
N PRO A 75 4.96 -15.84 -20.12
CA PRO A 75 5.05 -17.14 -19.43
C PRO A 75 5.82 -17.06 -18.12
N LEU A 76 5.39 -17.76 -17.06
CA LEU A 76 6.11 -17.73 -15.78
C LEU A 76 7.58 -18.15 -15.91
N VAL A 77 8.43 -17.45 -15.15
CA VAL A 77 9.87 -17.69 -14.97
C VAL A 77 10.23 -17.57 -13.48
N PRO A 78 11.37 -18.10 -13.02
CA PRO A 78 11.84 -17.86 -11.66
C PRO A 78 12.02 -16.35 -11.38
N PRO A 79 11.71 -15.83 -10.16
CA PRO A 79 11.81 -14.40 -9.86
C PRO A 79 13.21 -13.79 -10.06
N GLU A 80 14.26 -14.60 -9.97
CA GLU A 80 15.65 -14.24 -10.28
C GLU A 80 15.91 -14.08 -11.79
N GLU A 81 15.16 -14.76 -12.65
CA GLU A 81 15.24 -14.59 -14.11
C GLU A 81 14.41 -13.38 -14.60
N GLU A 82 13.33 -13.02 -13.89
CA GLU A 82 12.42 -11.94 -14.29
C GLU A 82 13.15 -10.60 -14.50
N ALA A 83 14.03 -10.22 -13.56
CA ALA A 83 14.79 -8.98 -13.69
C ALA A 83 15.72 -8.98 -14.93
N ALA A 84 16.18 -10.14 -15.40
CA ALA A 84 16.92 -10.25 -16.67
C ALA A 84 15.97 -10.17 -17.88
N ARG A 85 14.80 -10.82 -17.79
CA ARG A 85 13.74 -10.75 -18.80
C ARG A 85 13.27 -9.32 -19.06
N LEU A 86 12.85 -8.59 -18.02
CA LEU A 86 12.39 -7.21 -18.12
C LEU A 86 13.42 -6.31 -18.81
N ARG A 87 14.72 -6.48 -18.52
CA ARG A 87 15.81 -5.72 -19.15
C ARG A 87 16.02 -6.07 -20.63
N SER A 88 15.64 -7.28 -21.07
CA SER A 88 15.71 -7.71 -22.48
C SER A 88 14.53 -7.29 -23.34
N LEU A 89 13.37 -6.98 -22.72
CA LEU A 89 12.19 -6.42 -23.40
C LEU A 89 12.37 -4.94 -23.80
N ASP A 90 13.40 -4.27 -23.26
CA ASP A 90 13.70 -2.86 -23.48
C ASP A 90 12.51 -1.89 -23.23
N PRO A 91 11.84 -1.97 -22.07
CA PRO A 91 10.58 -1.26 -21.83
C PRO A 91 10.74 0.26 -21.76
N CYS A 92 9.71 0.98 -22.20
CA CYS A 92 9.63 2.43 -22.02
C CYS A 92 9.18 2.82 -20.60
N ALA A 93 8.43 1.96 -19.93
CA ALA A 93 7.97 2.07 -18.55
C ALA A 93 7.77 0.66 -17.95
N VAL A 94 8.11 0.47 -16.68
CA VAL A 94 7.80 -0.74 -15.89
C VAL A 94 6.96 -0.33 -14.70
N PHE A 95 5.75 -0.87 -14.57
CA PHE A 95 4.96 -0.73 -13.35
C PHE A 95 5.28 -1.86 -12.38
N LEU A 96 5.50 -1.50 -11.12
CA LEU A 96 5.43 -2.42 -9.98
C LEU A 96 4.13 -2.08 -9.23
N ASP A 97 3.28 -3.07 -8.98
CA ASP A 97 1.95 -2.85 -8.39
C ASP A 97 2.01 -2.46 -6.90
N THR A 98 3.01 -2.96 -6.17
CA THR A 98 3.21 -2.70 -4.74
C THR A 98 4.46 -1.87 -4.43
N PRO A 99 4.44 -0.95 -3.43
CA PRO A 99 5.66 -0.32 -2.93
C PRO A 99 6.51 -1.31 -2.11
N TYR A 100 5.87 -2.28 -1.45
CA TYR A 100 6.45 -3.08 -0.38
C TYR A 100 7.59 -3.98 -0.85
N ALA A 101 8.80 -3.74 -0.33
CA ALA A 101 9.99 -4.53 -0.63
C ALA A 101 9.89 -6.00 -0.20
N PHE A 102 9.06 -6.32 0.81
CA PHE A 102 8.84 -7.72 1.23
C PHE A 102 8.03 -8.53 0.21
N GLN A 103 7.15 -7.89 -0.57
CA GLN A 103 6.32 -8.57 -1.58
C GLN A 103 7.05 -8.78 -2.92
N ARG A 104 8.38 -8.63 -2.98
CA ARG A 104 9.14 -8.54 -4.24
C ARG A 104 10.51 -9.25 -4.16
N HIS A 105 10.89 -9.97 -5.21
CA HIS A 105 12.26 -10.50 -5.32
C HIS A 105 13.28 -9.33 -5.41
N PRO A 106 14.40 -9.34 -4.66
CA PRO A 106 15.27 -8.16 -4.53
C PRO A 106 15.80 -7.56 -5.85
N ASP A 107 16.04 -8.36 -6.89
CA ASP A 107 16.53 -7.83 -8.18
C ASP A 107 15.47 -7.08 -9.01
N LEU A 108 14.20 -7.13 -8.59
CA LEU A 108 13.09 -6.31 -9.10
C LEU A 108 12.93 -5.00 -8.33
N ALA A 109 13.67 -4.78 -7.23
CA ALA A 109 13.66 -3.50 -6.52
C ALA A 109 14.19 -2.37 -7.44
N PRO A 110 13.58 -1.16 -7.43
CA PRO A 110 13.86 -0.13 -8.45
C PRO A 110 15.34 0.24 -8.62
N GLU A 111 16.08 0.33 -7.52
CA GLU A 111 17.50 0.67 -7.46
C GLU A 111 18.41 -0.42 -8.07
N ARG A 112 17.95 -1.68 -8.10
CA ARG A 112 18.64 -2.81 -8.75
C ARG A 112 18.16 -3.05 -10.18
N LEU A 113 16.87 -2.83 -10.45
CA LEU A 113 16.25 -3.13 -11.73
C LEU A 113 16.87 -2.28 -12.85
N GLY A 114 17.12 -0.99 -12.60
CA GLY A 114 17.79 -0.09 -13.55
C GLY A 114 16.97 0.26 -14.80
N LEU A 115 15.65 0.07 -14.71
CA LEU A 115 14.65 0.41 -15.72
C LEU A 115 13.83 1.63 -15.25
N PRO A 116 13.11 2.34 -16.14
CA PRO A 116 12.18 3.39 -15.73
C PRO A 116 11.00 2.76 -14.98
N VAL A 117 11.07 2.72 -13.66
CA VAL A 117 9.97 2.24 -12.81
C VAL A 117 8.95 3.35 -12.63
N HIS A 118 7.68 3.04 -12.90
CA HIS A 118 6.53 3.88 -12.62
C HIS A 118 5.71 3.22 -11.50
N TYR A 119 5.04 4.05 -10.69
CA TYR A 119 4.19 3.57 -9.61
C TYR A 119 2.79 4.17 -9.73
N LEU A 120 1.78 3.30 -9.60
CA LEU A 120 0.41 3.68 -9.30
C LEU A 120 0.17 3.34 -7.83
N THR A 121 -0.52 4.20 -7.10
CA THR A 121 -0.83 3.96 -5.69
C THR A 121 -1.73 2.72 -5.53
N TYR A 122 -1.36 1.84 -4.59
CA TYR A 122 -2.01 0.54 -4.43
C TYR A 122 -3.38 0.61 -3.72
N PHE A 123 -3.71 1.75 -3.11
CA PHE A 123 -4.94 2.02 -2.37
C PHE A 123 -5.10 3.54 -2.18
N PHE A 124 -6.33 3.98 -1.89
CA PHE A 124 -6.60 5.37 -1.52
C PHE A 124 -5.96 5.76 -0.18
N ARG A 125 -5.02 6.71 -0.22
CA ARG A 125 -4.38 7.33 0.94
C ARG A 125 -5.35 8.28 1.62
N VAL A 126 -6.22 7.74 2.48
CA VAL A 126 -7.16 8.50 3.35
C VAL A 126 -6.77 8.56 4.83
N ARG A 127 -5.67 7.89 5.22
CA ARG A 127 -5.08 8.00 6.58
C ARG A 127 -4.33 9.32 6.77
N PRO A 128 -4.28 9.88 7.99
CA PRO A 128 -3.28 10.87 8.38
C PRO A 128 -1.85 10.30 8.32
N GLU A 129 -0.87 11.16 8.10
CA GLU A 129 0.55 10.81 7.91
C GLU A 129 1.23 10.15 9.13
N VAL A 130 0.61 10.24 10.31
CA VAL A 130 1.13 9.72 11.60
C VAL A 130 1.41 8.20 11.58
N PHE A 131 0.81 7.46 10.62
CA PHE A 131 0.86 5.99 10.53
C PHE A 131 1.97 5.46 9.62
N GLY A 132 3.19 5.96 9.82
CA GLY A 132 4.42 5.41 9.24
C GLY A 132 4.49 5.34 7.70
N GLY A 133 3.51 5.90 6.97
CA GLY A 133 3.36 5.77 5.52
C GLY A 133 4.34 6.64 4.74
N VAL A 134 5.64 6.47 4.99
CA VAL A 134 6.69 7.42 4.62
C VAL A 134 6.70 7.66 3.13
N VAL A 135 6.48 8.92 2.78
CA VAL A 135 6.40 9.39 1.40
C VAL A 135 7.75 9.21 0.68
N SER A 136 8.87 9.40 1.40
CA SER A 136 10.22 8.96 1.02
C SER A 136 10.67 7.80 1.93
N ASP A 137 10.34 6.59 1.49
CA ASP A 137 10.70 5.28 2.06
C ASP A 137 11.90 4.63 1.34
N GLY A 138 12.59 5.38 0.46
CA GLY A 138 13.66 4.87 -0.40
C GLY A 138 13.16 4.19 -1.68
N PHE A 139 11.96 3.59 -1.69
CA PHE A 139 11.33 3.06 -2.91
C PHE A 139 10.91 4.19 -3.84
N HIS A 140 10.16 5.18 -3.31
CA HIS A 140 9.58 6.22 -4.15
C HIS A 140 10.63 7.15 -4.80
N ASP A 141 11.77 7.38 -4.14
CA ASP A 141 12.83 8.28 -4.62
C ASP A 141 13.49 7.81 -5.94
N GLN A 142 13.46 6.50 -6.19
CA GLN A 142 14.01 5.84 -7.38
C GLN A 142 13.07 5.87 -8.59
N LEU A 143 11.81 6.25 -8.40
CA LEU A 143 10.77 6.17 -9.44
C LEU A 143 10.97 7.22 -10.54
N ALA A 144 10.63 6.84 -11.77
CA ALA A 144 10.61 7.70 -12.93
C ALA A 144 9.34 8.59 -12.97
N ALA A 145 8.20 8.07 -12.51
CA ALA A 145 6.98 8.84 -12.26
C ALA A 145 6.07 8.15 -11.22
N ILE A 146 5.28 8.95 -10.52
CA ILE A 146 4.23 8.55 -9.58
C ILE A 146 2.90 9.09 -10.11
N TYR A 147 1.90 8.22 -10.22
CA TYR A 147 0.55 8.57 -10.65
C TYR A 147 -0.34 8.81 -9.42
N CYS A 148 -0.45 10.09 -9.04
CA CYS A 148 -1.14 10.53 -7.83
C CYS A 148 -2.67 10.53 -8.03
N GLU A 149 -3.37 10.03 -7.02
CA GLU A 149 -4.83 9.91 -7.02
C GLU A 149 -5.59 11.21 -6.76
N THR A 150 -5.01 12.14 -5.99
CA THR A 150 -5.64 13.40 -5.56
C THR A 150 -4.61 14.51 -5.46
N GLU A 151 -5.08 15.77 -5.39
CA GLU A 151 -4.20 16.92 -5.15
C GLU A 151 -3.50 16.82 -3.79
N TYR A 152 -4.21 16.42 -2.73
CA TYR A 152 -3.60 16.21 -1.41
C TYR A 152 -2.43 15.22 -1.46
N GLU A 153 -2.53 14.13 -2.22
CA GLU A 153 -1.42 13.18 -2.32
C GLU A 153 -0.24 13.75 -3.15
N ARG A 154 -0.52 14.41 -4.28
CA ARG A 154 0.53 15.10 -5.06
C ARG A 154 1.28 16.12 -4.18
N ASP A 155 0.53 16.92 -3.43
CA ASP A 155 1.08 17.98 -2.59
C ASP A 155 1.88 17.38 -1.43
N LEU A 156 1.43 16.26 -0.84
CA LEU A 156 2.19 15.48 0.14
C LEU A 156 3.51 14.92 -0.42
N PHE A 157 3.53 14.45 -1.68
CA PHE A 157 4.77 14.05 -2.37
C PHE A 157 5.71 15.23 -2.65
N GLU A 158 5.18 16.41 -2.99
CA GLU A 158 5.97 17.63 -3.19
C GLU A 158 6.53 18.17 -1.86
N GLU A 159 5.74 18.17 -0.79
CA GLU A 159 6.16 18.56 0.57
C GLU A 159 7.22 17.61 1.16
N SER A 160 7.22 16.32 0.79
CA SER A 160 8.31 15.40 1.13
C SER A 160 9.60 15.63 0.32
N GLY A 161 9.65 16.65 -0.55
CA GLY A 161 10.82 17.04 -1.31
C GLY A 161 11.04 16.29 -2.62
N MET A 162 10.03 15.62 -3.16
CA MET A 162 10.15 14.99 -4.48
C MET A 162 10.19 16.01 -5.61
N ASP A 163 10.74 15.57 -6.74
CA ASP A 163 10.78 16.30 -8.01
C ASP A 163 9.36 16.39 -8.62
N PRO A 164 8.70 17.56 -8.64
CA PRO A 164 7.31 17.67 -9.09
C PRO A 164 7.11 17.30 -10.56
N ALA A 165 8.18 17.27 -11.36
CA ALA A 165 8.13 16.78 -12.74
C ALA A 165 7.87 15.26 -12.84
N ARG A 166 7.92 14.53 -11.72
CA ARG A 166 7.57 13.10 -11.62
C ARG A 166 6.17 12.85 -11.04
N LEU A 167 5.50 13.86 -10.49
CA LEU A 167 4.24 13.73 -9.76
C LEU A 167 3.07 14.06 -10.70
N LEU A 168 2.29 13.05 -11.06
CA LEU A 168 1.30 13.14 -12.13
C LEU A 168 -0.11 12.98 -11.57
N LEU A 169 -0.87 14.07 -11.49
CA LEU A 169 -2.28 14.05 -11.06
C LEU A 169 -3.17 13.42 -12.14
N THR A 170 -3.24 12.09 -12.13
CA THR A 170 -4.07 11.31 -13.06
C THR A 170 -5.41 10.92 -12.47
N GLY A 171 -5.57 10.94 -11.14
CA GLY A 171 -6.62 10.16 -10.50
C GLY A 171 -6.26 8.66 -10.47
N HIS A 172 -7.07 7.88 -9.76
CA HIS A 172 -6.84 6.45 -9.54
C HIS A 172 -7.66 5.61 -10.54
N PRO A 173 -7.03 4.77 -11.40
CA PRO A 173 -7.73 4.00 -12.43
C PRO A 173 -8.58 2.86 -11.88
N GLY A 174 -8.38 2.44 -10.63
CA GLY A 174 -9.37 1.62 -9.90
C GLY A 174 -10.75 2.30 -9.71
N LEU A 175 -10.93 3.55 -10.14
CA LEU A 175 -12.27 4.18 -10.27
C LEU A 175 -12.89 4.05 -11.66
N ASP A 176 -12.08 3.81 -12.71
CA ASP A 176 -12.57 3.68 -14.08
C ASP A 176 -13.51 2.46 -14.22
N VAL A 177 -13.29 1.41 -13.41
CA VAL A 177 -14.19 0.24 -13.33
C VAL A 177 -15.59 0.56 -12.79
N TRP A 178 -15.76 1.66 -12.03
CA TRP A 178 -17.05 2.03 -11.43
C TRP A 178 -17.91 2.93 -12.31
N ASP A 179 -17.39 3.35 -13.47
CA ASP A 179 -18.13 4.21 -14.41
C ASP A 179 -18.97 3.41 -15.41
N VAL A 180 -18.89 2.07 -15.37
CA VAL A 180 -19.85 1.15 -16.03
C VAL A 180 -20.91 0.64 -15.04
N PRO A 181 -22.15 0.34 -15.47
CA PRO A 181 -23.19 -0.16 -14.57
C PRO A 181 -22.91 -1.58 -14.08
N HIS A 182 -22.85 -1.76 -12.75
CA HIS A 182 -22.72 -3.06 -12.11
C HIS A 182 -24.10 -3.64 -11.71
N PRO A 183 -24.41 -4.90 -12.05
CA PRO A 183 -25.69 -5.50 -11.69
C PRO A 183 -25.73 -5.87 -10.20
N LEU A 184 -26.68 -5.28 -9.47
CA LEU A 184 -26.95 -5.65 -8.08
C LEU A 184 -27.38 -7.12 -7.95
N ALA A 185 -27.03 -7.75 -6.82
CA ALA A 185 -27.52 -9.06 -6.43
C ALA A 185 -29.06 -9.11 -6.39
N SER A 186 -29.65 -10.29 -6.65
CA SER A 186 -31.10 -10.48 -6.73
C SER A 186 -31.84 -10.43 -5.38
N ARG A 187 -31.10 -10.36 -4.28
CA ARG A 187 -31.53 -10.12 -2.90
C ARG A 187 -30.69 -8.96 -2.33
N PRO A 188 -31.16 -8.27 -1.28
CA PRO A 188 -30.33 -7.33 -0.55
C PRO A 188 -29.05 -8.02 -0.07
N THR A 189 -27.89 -7.52 -0.50
CA THR A 189 -26.58 -8.08 -0.12
C THR A 189 -25.72 -7.01 0.52
N VAL A 190 -25.27 -7.25 1.75
CA VAL A 190 -24.46 -6.32 2.53
C VAL A 190 -23.05 -6.88 2.71
N LEU A 191 -22.03 -6.11 2.33
CA LEU A 191 -20.65 -6.43 2.68
C LEU A 191 -20.38 -6.03 4.13
N TRP A 192 -19.73 -6.89 4.90
CA TRP A 192 -19.10 -6.51 6.16
C TRP A 192 -17.59 -6.69 6.01
N CYS A 193 -16.88 -5.57 5.95
CA CYS A 193 -15.44 -5.51 5.68
C CYS A 193 -14.69 -4.92 6.89
N PRO A 194 -14.49 -5.66 7.99
CA PRO A 194 -13.65 -5.20 9.09
C PRO A 194 -12.17 -5.20 8.72
N TRP A 195 -11.45 -4.23 9.27
CA TRP A 195 -10.01 -4.07 9.14
C TRP A 195 -9.26 -4.66 10.34
N TRP A 196 -7.93 -4.75 10.26
CA TRP A 196 -7.11 -5.44 11.27
C TRP A 196 -6.73 -4.55 12.46
N GLY A 197 -6.09 -3.40 12.20
CA GLY A 197 -5.42 -2.60 13.23
C GLY A 197 -6.36 -2.12 14.35
N HIS A 198 -6.28 -2.80 15.49
CA HIS A 198 -7.03 -2.49 16.71
C HIS A 198 -6.29 -1.51 17.62
N VAL A 199 -4.97 -1.46 17.51
CA VAL A 199 -4.08 -0.52 18.21
C VAL A 199 -3.16 0.17 17.19
N ALA A 200 -2.90 1.44 17.41
CA ALA A 200 -2.01 2.26 16.60
C ALA A 200 -0.52 2.06 16.97
N GLU A 201 0.40 2.50 16.11
CA GLU A 201 1.85 2.40 16.35
C GLU A 201 2.32 3.15 17.61
N ASP A 202 1.58 4.18 18.04
CA ASP A 202 1.80 4.95 19.27
C ASP A 202 1.06 4.39 20.50
N GLY A 203 0.32 3.29 20.35
CA GLY A 203 -0.50 2.67 21.39
C GLY A 203 -1.88 3.29 21.60
N THR A 204 -2.30 4.25 20.76
CA THR A 204 -3.69 4.76 20.76
C THR A 204 -4.66 3.75 20.12
N PRO A 205 -5.99 3.93 20.25
CA PRO A 205 -6.96 3.09 19.54
C PRO A 205 -6.72 3.11 18.03
N GLY A 206 -6.65 1.93 17.43
CA GLY A 206 -6.62 1.77 15.98
C GLY A 206 -7.98 2.10 15.36
N TYR A 207 -8.12 1.75 14.09
CA TYR A 207 -9.36 2.01 13.34
C TYR A 207 -10.39 0.89 13.56
N SER A 208 -9.93 -0.35 13.72
CA SER A 208 -10.81 -1.52 13.67
C SER A 208 -11.76 -1.63 14.85
N THR A 209 -13.04 -1.78 14.52
CA THR A 209 -14.17 -1.96 15.43
C THR A 209 -14.62 -3.41 15.54
N PHE A 210 -13.94 -4.37 14.90
CA PHE A 210 -14.35 -5.78 14.89
C PHE A 210 -14.53 -6.39 16.29
N LEU A 211 -13.50 -6.33 17.14
CA LEU A 211 -13.52 -6.89 18.51
C LEU A 211 -14.71 -6.40 19.36
N PRO A 212 -15.01 -5.08 19.47
CA PRO A 212 -16.20 -4.63 20.18
C PRO A 212 -17.51 -4.92 19.42
N SER A 213 -17.55 -4.83 18.09
CA SER A 213 -18.82 -4.84 17.34
C SER A 213 -19.35 -6.21 16.92
N TRP A 214 -18.51 -7.25 16.77
CA TRP A 214 -18.89 -8.49 16.06
C TRP A 214 -20.18 -9.15 16.61
N ARG A 215 -20.38 -9.08 17.94
CA ARG A 215 -21.58 -9.59 18.60
C ARG A 215 -22.85 -8.86 18.18
N ALA A 216 -22.80 -7.53 18.04
CA ALA A 216 -23.92 -6.73 17.55
C ALA A 216 -24.17 -6.99 16.07
N MET A 217 -23.11 -7.09 15.25
CA MET A 217 -23.20 -7.42 13.82
C MET A 217 -23.94 -8.74 13.59
N LEU A 218 -23.45 -9.84 14.16
CA LEU A 218 -24.09 -11.16 14.00
C LEU A 218 -25.52 -11.20 14.61
N ALA A 219 -25.78 -10.44 15.68
CA ALA A 219 -27.11 -10.34 16.28
C ALA A 219 -28.12 -9.55 15.42
N GLU A 220 -27.68 -8.66 14.54
CA GLU A 220 -28.53 -8.00 13.53
C GLU A 220 -28.68 -8.87 12.27
N PHE A 221 -27.64 -9.59 11.85
CA PHE A 221 -27.69 -10.52 10.69
C PHE A 221 -28.69 -11.65 10.94
N SER A 222 -28.69 -12.21 12.16
CA SER A 222 -29.61 -13.26 12.62
C SER A 222 -31.09 -12.87 12.53
N ARG A 223 -31.41 -11.57 12.59
CA ARG A 223 -32.78 -11.06 12.48
C ARG A 223 -33.24 -10.84 11.04
N ARG A 224 -32.34 -10.90 10.06
CA ARG A 224 -32.58 -10.50 8.67
C ARG A 224 -32.30 -11.62 7.66
N PRO A 225 -33.03 -12.75 7.71
CA PRO A 225 -32.93 -13.82 6.70
C PRO A 225 -33.41 -13.41 5.29
N GLY A 226 -33.96 -12.20 5.15
CA GLY A 226 -34.21 -11.56 3.85
C GLY A 226 -32.96 -10.98 3.18
N THR A 227 -31.93 -10.68 3.97
CA THR A 227 -30.66 -10.08 3.56
C THR A 227 -29.53 -11.11 3.63
N ASP A 228 -28.66 -11.10 2.61
CA ASP A 228 -27.45 -11.91 2.56
C ASP A 228 -26.24 -11.06 2.96
N PHE A 229 -25.36 -11.61 3.81
CA PHE A 229 -24.21 -10.91 4.36
C PHE A 229 -22.91 -11.56 3.90
N LEU A 230 -22.07 -10.80 3.18
CA LEU A 230 -20.75 -11.26 2.76
C LEU A 230 -19.70 -10.69 3.70
N PHE A 231 -19.09 -11.57 4.49
CA PHE A 231 -18.05 -11.23 5.44
C PHE A 231 -16.68 -11.29 4.75
N ARG A 232 -16.09 -10.12 4.50
CA ARG A 232 -14.82 -9.94 3.78
C ARG A 232 -13.82 -9.23 4.71
N PRO A 233 -13.27 -9.93 5.72
CA PRO A 233 -12.26 -9.35 6.59
C PRO A 233 -11.00 -9.00 5.80
N HIS A 234 -10.22 -8.04 6.30
CA HIS A 234 -8.85 -7.85 5.83
C HIS A 234 -8.00 -9.09 6.18
N PRO A 235 -7.06 -9.56 5.32
CA PRO A 235 -6.30 -10.79 5.58
C PRO A 235 -5.61 -10.84 6.95
N MET A 236 -4.92 -9.75 7.33
CA MET A 236 -4.27 -9.59 8.65
C MET A 236 -5.22 -9.50 9.85
N LEU A 237 -6.55 -9.55 9.67
CA LEU A 237 -7.48 -9.47 10.81
C LEU A 237 -7.20 -10.57 11.82
N TRP A 238 -7.04 -11.81 11.34
CA TRP A 238 -6.90 -12.99 12.21
C TRP A 238 -5.63 -12.92 13.06
N GLU A 239 -4.51 -12.50 12.46
CA GLU A 239 -3.23 -12.30 13.15
C GLU A 239 -3.33 -11.29 14.30
N GLU A 240 -4.06 -10.17 14.11
CA GLU A 240 -4.33 -9.18 15.17
C GLU A 240 -5.27 -9.70 16.26
N VAL A 241 -6.42 -10.28 15.87
CA VAL A 241 -7.43 -10.67 16.86
C VAL A 241 -7.00 -11.85 17.71
N GLU A 242 -6.04 -12.67 17.27
CA GLU A 242 -5.38 -13.68 18.10
C GLU A 242 -4.65 -13.07 19.32
N GLU A 243 -4.02 -11.89 19.20
CA GLU A 243 -3.36 -11.23 20.34
C GLU A 243 -4.37 -10.68 21.37
N PHE A 244 -5.56 -10.25 20.91
CA PHE A 244 -6.58 -9.62 21.75
C PHE A 244 -7.73 -10.55 22.21
N TRP A 245 -7.93 -11.70 21.58
CA TRP A 245 -9.04 -12.59 21.88
C TRP A 245 -8.87 -13.30 23.23
N GLY A 246 -9.91 -13.19 24.08
CA GLY A 246 -10.02 -14.03 25.27
C GLY A 246 -10.15 -15.52 24.90
N PRO A 247 -9.73 -16.46 25.77
CA PRO A 247 -9.75 -17.89 25.46
C PRO A 247 -11.13 -18.39 24.96
N GLY A 248 -11.15 -18.85 23.70
CA GLY A 248 -12.34 -19.35 23.01
C GLY A 248 -13.25 -18.28 22.41
N GLU A 249 -12.80 -17.02 22.26
CA GLU A 249 -13.55 -15.99 21.54
C GLU A 249 -13.61 -16.25 20.03
N GLU A 250 -12.54 -16.75 19.39
CA GLU A 250 -12.59 -17.18 17.99
C GLU A 250 -13.67 -18.25 17.79
N GLU A 251 -13.60 -19.35 18.55
CA GLU A 251 -14.54 -20.47 18.43
C GLU A 251 -15.99 -20.02 18.61
N ARG A 252 -16.24 -19.02 19.46
CA ARG A 252 -17.57 -18.38 19.60
C ARG A 252 -17.95 -17.58 18.36
N PHE A 253 -17.03 -16.80 17.78
CA PHE A 253 -17.27 -16.07 16.54
C PHE A 253 -17.52 -17.02 15.36
N ARG A 254 -16.63 -17.99 15.11
CA ARG A 254 -16.74 -19.00 14.05
C ARG A 254 -18.02 -19.82 14.18
N THR A 255 -18.35 -20.29 15.39
CA THR A 255 -19.61 -21.03 15.67
C THR A 255 -20.84 -20.16 15.44
N ALA A 256 -20.83 -18.90 15.88
CA ALA A 256 -21.96 -17.98 15.70
C ALA A 256 -22.17 -17.66 14.21
N MET A 257 -21.10 -17.43 13.45
CA MET A 257 -21.15 -17.16 12.01
C MET A 257 -21.62 -18.39 11.21
N ALA A 258 -21.06 -19.57 11.48
CA ALA A 258 -21.46 -20.82 10.84
C ALA A 258 -22.91 -21.24 11.18
N GLY A 259 -23.50 -20.68 12.25
CA GLY A 259 -24.90 -20.85 12.60
C GLY A 259 -25.88 -20.00 11.77
N LEU A 260 -25.40 -19.08 10.93
CA LEU A 260 -26.22 -18.14 10.17
C LEU A 260 -26.25 -18.50 8.67
N ALA A 261 -27.36 -19.10 8.23
CA ALA A 261 -27.56 -19.54 6.85
C ALA A 261 -27.63 -18.40 5.80
N ASN A 262 -27.52 -17.14 6.23
CA ASN A 262 -27.48 -15.94 5.40
C ASN A 262 -26.15 -15.16 5.53
N VAL A 263 -25.11 -15.75 6.13
CA VAL A 263 -23.75 -15.19 6.20
C VAL A 263 -22.78 -16.10 5.43
N VAL A 264 -21.90 -15.51 4.63
CA VAL A 264 -20.84 -16.21 3.90
C VAL A 264 -19.51 -15.51 4.18
N GLU A 265 -18.53 -16.24 4.71
CA GLU A 265 -17.13 -15.78 4.77
C GLU A 265 -16.51 -15.86 3.37
N PHE A 266 -15.85 -14.78 2.93
CA PHE A 266 -15.33 -14.65 1.58
C PHE A 266 -13.86 -15.08 1.45
N ASP A 267 -13.56 -15.88 0.42
CA ASP A 267 -12.20 -16.31 0.08
C ASP A 267 -11.55 -15.33 -0.92
N ALA A 268 -10.53 -14.61 -0.44
CA ALA A 268 -9.81 -13.58 -1.18
C ALA A 268 -9.19 -14.06 -2.52
N GLY A 269 -8.96 -15.36 -2.71
CA GLY A 269 -8.33 -15.90 -3.91
C GLY A 269 -9.26 -16.15 -5.10
N VAL A 270 -10.59 -16.24 -4.89
CA VAL A 270 -11.48 -16.98 -5.82
C VAL A 270 -12.42 -16.11 -6.67
N THR A 271 -12.70 -14.86 -6.29
CA THR A 271 -13.64 -13.98 -7.03
C THR A 271 -13.09 -12.57 -7.15
N SER A 272 -13.32 -11.91 -8.29
CA SER A 272 -12.86 -10.53 -8.52
C SER A 272 -13.39 -9.57 -7.45
N HIS A 273 -12.54 -8.64 -7.03
CA HIS A 273 -12.91 -7.57 -6.08
C HIS A 273 -14.03 -6.69 -6.68
N VAL A 274 -13.93 -6.43 -7.99
CA VAL A 274 -14.85 -5.54 -8.70
C VAL A 274 -16.28 -6.09 -8.69
N GLU A 275 -16.46 -7.39 -8.96
CA GLU A 275 -17.78 -8.04 -8.99
C GLU A 275 -18.50 -8.02 -7.64
N GLN A 276 -17.76 -8.07 -6.52
CA GLN A 276 -18.32 -8.10 -5.17
C GLN A 276 -18.84 -6.72 -4.73
N LEU A 277 -17.99 -5.69 -4.81
CA LEU A 277 -18.42 -4.31 -4.57
C LEU A 277 -19.50 -3.87 -5.58
N GLY A 278 -19.39 -4.34 -6.83
CA GLY A 278 -20.34 -4.09 -7.91
C GLY A 278 -21.73 -4.68 -7.67
N SER A 279 -21.82 -5.91 -7.17
CA SER A 279 -23.10 -6.60 -6.91
C SER A 279 -23.71 -6.32 -5.53
N ALA A 280 -22.91 -5.93 -4.54
CA ALA A 280 -23.40 -5.54 -3.22
C ALA A 280 -24.38 -4.36 -3.26
N TRP A 281 -25.37 -4.37 -2.37
CA TRP A 281 -26.32 -3.26 -2.19
C TRP A 281 -25.77 -2.20 -1.23
N ALA A 282 -24.97 -2.61 -0.24
CA ALA A 282 -24.42 -1.74 0.80
C ALA A 282 -23.15 -2.35 1.44
N MET A 283 -22.42 -1.54 2.21
CA MET A 283 -21.25 -1.97 2.99
C MET A 283 -21.29 -1.44 4.43
N VAL A 284 -20.80 -2.24 5.37
CA VAL A 284 -20.35 -1.81 6.71
C VAL A 284 -18.85 -2.05 6.81
N THR A 285 -18.07 -1.04 7.18
CA THR A 285 -16.60 -1.14 7.31
C THR A 285 -16.06 -0.13 8.32
N ASP A 286 -14.93 -0.44 8.93
CA ASP A 286 -14.07 0.47 9.69
C ASP A 286 -12.71 0.68 8.99
N GLY A 287 -12.56 0.14 7.77
CA GLY A 287 -11.29 -0.02 7.09
C GLY A 287 -10.97 1.05 6.05
N VAL A 288 -9.75 1.55 6.13
CA VAL A 288 -9.12 2.48 5.16
C VAL A 288 -9.23 1.98 3.72
N SER A 289 -9.01 0.68 3.48
CA SER A 289 -8.75 0.13 2.15
C SER A 289 -9.90 0.26 1.15
N PHE A 290 -11.15 0.06 1.58
CA PHE A 290 -12.30 -0.05 0.67
C PHE A 290 -13.33 1.08 0.82
N PHE A 291 -13.30 1.87 1.90
CA PHE A 291 -14.33 2.89 2.13
C PHE A 291 -14.36 4.00 1.05
N PRO A 292 -13.23 4.53 0.54
CA PRO A 292 -13.25 5.58 -0.49
C PRO A 292 -13.74 5.06 -1.85
N GLU A 293 -13.31 3.85 -2.20
CA GLU A 293 -13.70 3.14 -3.41
C GLU A 293 -15.20 2.79 -3.41
N PHE A 294 -15.71 2.19 -2.32
CA PHE A 294 -17.13 1.87 -2.24
C PHE A 294 -18.01 3.13 -2.17
N ALA A 295 -17.54 4.20 -1.52
CA ALA A 295 -18.24 5.48 -1.52
C ALA A 295 -18.39 6.09 -2.93
N TYR A 296 -17.44 5.86 -3.84
CA TYR A 296 -17.54 6.28 -5.25
C TYR A 296 -18.73 5.65 -5.98
N THR A 297 -19.17 4.45 -5.58
CA THR A 297 -20.38 3.82 -6.13
C THR A 297 -21.68 4.54 -5.73
N GLY A 298 -21.63 5.44 -4.74
CA GLY A 298 -22.78 6.15 -4.16
C GLY A 298 -23.70 5.28 -3.28
N LYS A 299 -23.47 3.96 -3.23
CA LYS A 299 -24.27 3.00 -2.45
C LYS A 299 -24.23 3.30 -0.94
N PRO A 300 -25.24 2.86 -0.15
CA PRO A 300 -25.22 2.98 1.30
C PRO A 300 -23.96 2.38 1.93
N LEU A 301 -23.17 3.24 2.57
CA LEU A 301 -21.97 2.90 3.34
C LEU A 301 -22.18 3.31 4.80
N LEU A 302 -21.93 2.38 5.72
CA LEU A 302 -21.84 2.62 7.15
C LEU A 302 -20.37 2.48 7.59
N LEU A 303 -19.73 3.62 7.82
CA LEU A 303 -18.37 3.73 8.32
C LEU A 303 -18.37 3.65 9.85
N THR A 304 -17.99 2.50 10.41
CA THR A 304 -17.88 2.29 11.86
C THR A 304 -16.53 2.80 12.37
N GLN A 305 -16.52 3.38 13.57
CA GLN A 305 -15.34 4.07 14.11
C GLN A 305 -15.10 3.70 15.57
N ALA A 306 -13.84 3.42 15.93
CA ALA A 306 -13.43 3.23 17.31
C ALA A 306 -13.31 4.59 18.04
N PRO A 307 -13.70 4.70 19.33
CA PRO A 307 -13.54 5.94 20.09
C PRO A 307 -12.05 6.26 20.30
N GLY A 308 -11.63 7.43 19.83
CA GLY A 308 -10.21 7.80 19.83
C GLY A 308 -9.39 7.15 18.72
N ASN A 309 -10.03 6.67 17.64
CA ASN A 309 -9.30 6.35 16.41
C ASN A 309 -8.57 7.60 15.87
N PRO A 310 -7.61 7.44 14.92
CA PRO A 310 -6.76 8.55 14.51
C PRO A 310 -7.42 9.57 13.57
N GLY A 311 -8.71 9.39 13.23
CA GLY A 311 -9.39 10.17 12.21
C GLY A 311 -8.85 9.94 10.79
N TRP A 312 -9.13 10.87 9.90
CA TRP A 312 -8.76 10.80 8.47
C TRP A 312 -7.99 12.05 8.05
N ASN A 313 -7.32 11.99 6.90
CA ASN A 313 -6.80 13.19 6.23
C ASN A 313 -7.92 13.99 5.53
N PRO A 314 -7.67 15.16 4.92
CA PRO A 314 -8.72 16.01 4.37
C PRO A 314 -9.62 15.33 3.32
N VAL A 315 -9.07 14.43 2.51
CA VAL A 315 -9.85 13.65 1.52
C VAL A 315 -10.79 12.68 2.24
N GLY A 316 -10.27 11.92 3.20
CA GLY A 316 -11.06 10.99 3.99
C GLY A 316 -12.17 11.68 4.82
N GLN A 317 -11.88 12.84 5.42
CA GLN A 317 -12.85 13.67 6.16
C GLN A 317 -13.98 14.17 5.25
N ALA A 318 -13.65 14.53 4.00
CA ALA A 318 -14.65 14.97 3.03
C ALA A 318 -15.57 13.82 2.58
N ILE A 319 -15.03 12.61 2.37
CA ILE A 319 -15.82 11.40 2.05
C ILE A 319 -16.68 10.99 3.26
N GLU A 320 -16.11 11.02 4.47
CA GLU A 320 -16.83 10.80 5.73
C GLU A 320 -18.06 11.69 5.84
N GLY A 321 -17.93 12.97 5.51
CA GLY A 321 -19.02 13.96 5.52
C GLY A 321 -20.17 13.71 4.54
N VAL A 322 -20.09 12.72 3.64
CA VAL A 322 -21.16 12.37 2.68
C VAL A 322 -21.70 10.94 2.82
N VAL A 323 -21.20 10.15 3.76
CA VAL A 323 -21.64 8.77 4.06
C VAL A 323 -22.24 8.67 5.47
N ARG A 324 -22.71 7.49 5.91
CA ARG A 324 -23.19 7.30 7.29
C ARG A 324 -22.04 6.87 8.18
N THR A 325 -21.81 7.55 9.29
CA THR A 325 -20.85 7.15 10.32
C THR A 325 -21.53 6.53 11.54
N SER A 326 -20.79 5.72 12.29
CA SER A 326 -21.23 5.19 13.59
C SER A 326 -20.05 5.01 14.54
N LEU A 327 -20.00 5.83 15.59
CA LEU A 327 -19.07 5.67 16.71
C LEU A 327 -19.47 4.43 17.53
N VAL A 328 -18.62 3.41 17.55
CA VAL A 328 -18.86 2.13 18.24
C VAL A 328 -18.52 2.28 19.73
N ALA A 329 -19.49 2.04 20.60
CA ALA A 329 -19.33 2.20 22.05
C ALA A 329 -20.05 1.09 22.82
N ASP A 330 -19.47 0.63 23.93
CA ASP A 330 -20.02 -0.44 24.79
C ASP A 330 -20.43 -1.73 24.04
N GLY A 331 -19.76 -2.03 22.92
CA GLY A 331 -20.05 -3.17 22.04
C GLY A 331 -21.28 -3.00 21.15
N LEU A 332 -21.80 -1.78 21.03
CA LEU A 332 -22.95 -1.41 20.19
C LEU A 332 -22.50 -0.63 18.95
N VAL A 333 -23.26 -0.76 17.87
CA VAL A 333 -23.10 0.01 16.62
C VAL A 333 -24.37 0.86 16.42
N PRO A 334 -24.40 2.12 16.89
CA PRO A 334 -25.55 3.01 16.71
C PRO A 334 -25.99 3.13 15.24
N GLY A 335 -27.30 3.10 15.00
CA GLY A 335 -27.86 3.22 13.64
C GLY A 335 -27.69 1.99 12.73
N LEU A 336 -26.98 0.92 13.15
CA LEU A 336 -26.80 -0.30 12.34
C LEU A 336 -28.14 -0.94 11.93
N ALA A 337 -29.07 -1.10 12.87
CA ALA A 337 -30.38 -1.68 12.58
C ALA A 337 -31.19 -0.82 11.59
N GLU A 338 -31.15 0.51 11.75
CA GLU A 338 -31.83 1.46 10.86
C GLU A 338 -31.25 1.43 9.44
N PHE A 339 -29.90 1.39 9.33
CA PHE A 339 -29.18 1.23 8.08
C PHE A 339 -29.53 -0.08 7.35
N LEU A 340 -29.54 -1.20 8.07
CA LEU A 340 -29.91 -2.50 7.47
C LEU A 340 -31.38 -2.54 7.05
N ASP A 341 -32.28 -1.95 7.83
CA ASP A 341 -33.70 -1.86 7.46
C ASP A 341 -33.93 -0.92 6.26
N GLU A 342 -33.08 0.09 6.02
CA GLU A 342 -33.10 0.87 4.78
C GLU A 342 -32.70 0.03 3.58
N VAL A 343 -31.63 -0.77 3.70
CA VAL A 343 -31.18 -1.68 2.63
C VAL A 343 -32.25 -2.72 2.29
N GLU A 344 -33.00 -3.23 3.27
CA GLU A 344 -34.14 -4.14 3.05
C GLU A 344 -35.37 -3.45 2.41
N ARG A 345 -35.57 -2.15 2.61
CA ARG A 345 -36.62 -1.37 1.91
C ARG A 345 -36.24 -1.04 0.46
N GLY A 346 -34.95 -0.99 0.17
CA GLY A 346 -34.38 -0.70 -1.14
C GLY A 346 -33.59 0.60 -1.18
N VAL A 347 -32.59 0.64 -2.06
CA VAL A 347 -31.67 1.78 -2.20
C VAL A 347 -32.31 2.86 -3.07
N ASP A 348 -32.35 4.10 -2.55
CA ASP A 348 -32.81 5.28 -3.30
C ASP A 348 -31.77 5.70 -4.36
N ALA A 349 -32.19 5.71 -5.62
CA ALA A 349 -31.34 6.06 -6.75
C ALA A 349 -30.96 7.55 -6.81
N GLU A 350 -31.83 8.47 -6.36
CA GLU A 350 -31.50 9.91 -6.36
C GLU A 350 -30.41 10.22 -5.32
N GLU A 351 -30.49 9.57 -4.16
CA GLU A 351 -29.50 9.67 -3.08
C GLU A 351 -28.18 8.96 -3.45
N VAL A 352 -28.21 7.82 -4.15
CA VAL A 352 -27.00 7.19 -4.73
C VAL A 352 -26.31 8.14 -5.70
N GLU A 353 -27.06 8.71 -6.66
CA GLU A 353 -26.49 9.64 -7.64
C GLU A 353 -25.95 10.92 -6.96
N ARG A 354 -26.61 11.41 -5.91
CA ARG A 354 -26.11 12.53 -5.09
C ARG A 354 -24.79 12.18 -4.40
N ARG A 355 -24.67 11.02 -3.74
CA ARG A 355 -23.43 10.59 -3.08
C ARG A 355 -22.31 10.35 -4.09
N GLN A 356 -22.59 9.63 -5.18
CA GLN A 356 -21.60 9.39 -6.24
C GLN A 356 -21.06 10.69 -6.85
N ARG A 357 -21.93 11.69 -7.13
CA ARG A 357 -21.46 13.01 -7.62
C ARG A 357 -20.56 13.71 -6.59
N ALA A 358 -20.94 13.71 -5.32
CA ALA A 358 -20.13 14.32 -4.27
C ALA A 358 -18.77 13.64 -4.09
N VAL A 359 -18.71 12.29 -4.08
CA VAL A 359 -17.44 11.56 -3.95
C VAL A 359 -16.56 11.69 -5.20
N ARG A 360 -17.16 11.76 -6.40
CA ARG A 360 -16.43 12.12 -7.64
C ARG A 360 -15.79 13.50 -7.55
N GLU A 361 -16.49 14.49 -7.02
CA GLU A 361 -15.97 15.85 -6.80
C GLU A 361 -14.85 15.87 -5.76
N ILE A 362 -15.03 15.21 -4.62
CA ILE A 362 -14.04 15.11 -3.52
C ILE A 362 -12.74 14.43 -3.98
N LEU A 363 -12.84 13.36 -4.77
CA LEU A 363 -11.68 12.63 -5.31
C LEU A 363 -11.07 13.31 -6.54
N GLY A 364 -11.53 14.51 -6.94
CA GLY A 364 -11.00 15.23 -8.11
C GLY A 364 -11.12 14.44 -9.42
N ARG A 365 -12.11 13.55 -9.52
CA ARG A 365 -12.24 12.53 -10.57
C ARG A 365 -12.21 13.19 -11.96
N PRO A 366 -11.22 12.86 -12.82
CA PRO A 366 -11.14 13.49 -14.13
C PRO A 366 -12.19 12.96 -15.11
N GLU A 367 -12.64 13.84 -16.01
CA GLU A 367 -13.49 13.47 -17.14
C GLU A 367 -12.82 12.41 -18.03
N GLY A 368 -13.58 11.40 -18.46
CA GLY A 368 -13.15 10.34 -19.38
C GLY A 368 -12.41 9.17 -18.73
N GLY A 369 -11.59 9.39 -17.71
CA GLY A 369 -10.84 8.32 -17.03
C GLY A 369 -9.51 8.77 -16.41
N ALA A 370 -8.97 7.95 -15.50
CA ALA A 370 -7.57 8.07 -15.08
C ALA A 370 -6.64 7.33 -16.06
N ALA A 371 -7.04 6.14 -16.53
CA ALA A 371 -6.31 5.37 -17.53
C ALA A 371 -5.98 6.15 -18.82
N PRO A 372 -6.91 6.93 -19.43
CA PRO A 372 -6.58 7.82 -20.55
C PRO A 372 -5.45 8.80 -20.27
N ARG A 373 -5.40 9.42 -19.08
CA ARG A 373 -4.30 10.33 -18.69
C ARG A 373 -2.97 9.59 -18.50
N ILE A 374 -3.02 8.40 -17.93
CA ILE A 374 -1.84 7.53 -17.77
C ILE A 374 -1.32 7.11 -19.16
N ALA A 375 -2.21 6.76 -20.09
CA ALA A 375 -1.86 6.40 -21.47
C ALA A 375 -1.31 7.60 -22.27
N ASP A 376 -1.90 8.80 -22.15
CA ASP A 376 -1.38 10.04 -22.74
C ASP A 376 0.07 10.31 -22.31
N HIS A 377 0.40 10.08 -21.04
CA HIS A 377 1.75 10.21 -20.53
C HIS A 377 2.67 9.09 -21.03
N LEU A 378 2.23 7.83 -20.99
CA LEU A 378 3.02 6.69 -21.45
C LEU A 378 3.36 6.76 -22.95
N GLU A 379 2.47 7.32 -23.78
CA GLU A 379 2.78 7.59 -25.20
C GLU A 379 3.91 8.62 -25.35
N GLN A 380 3.90 9.71 -24.56
CA GLN A 380 4.98 10.71 -24.55
C GLN A 380 6.31 10.12 -24.04
N VAL A 381 6.27 9.25 -23.02
CA VAL A 381 7.43 8.50 -22.52
C VAL A 381 7.98 7.57 -23.62
N ARG A 382 7.12 6.82 -24.31
CA ARG A 382 7.48 5.90 -25.41
C ARG A 382 8.07 6.64 -26.61
N ALA A 383 7.50 7.78 -27.00
CA ALA A 383 8.05 8.65 -28.04
C ALA A 383 9.44 9.19 -27.64
N SER A 384 9.57 9.66 -26.39
CA SER A 384 10.84 10.15 -25.84
C SER A 384 11.91 9.07 -25.72
N HIS A 385 11.52 7.83 -25.40
CA HIS A 385 12.43 6.68 -25.36
C HIS A 385 12.97 6.38 -26.76
N ARG A 386 12.09 6.29 -27.76
CA ARG A 386 12.46 6.04 -29.18
C ARG A 386 13.35 7.13 -29.78
N ALA A 387 13.26 8.37 -29.28
CA ALA A 387 14.13 9.47 -29.70
C ALA A 387 15.56 9.42 -29.11
N ARG A 388 15.84 8.58 -28.11
CA ARG A 388 17.18 8.49 -27.50
C ARG A 388 18.17 7.76 -28.42
N PRO A 389 19.34 8.35 -28.73
CA PRO A 389 20.39 7.62 -29.45
C PRO A 389 20.81 6.36 -28.68
N SER A 390 21.01 5.24 -29.39
CA SER A 390 21.30 3.92 -28.78
C SER A 390 22.56 3.87 -27.89
N ARG A 391 23.46 4.84 -28.02
CA ARG A 391 24.66 5.03 -27.17
C ARG A 391 24.45 5.87 -25.90
N ALA A 392 23.26 6.45 -25.71
CA ALA A 392 22.95 7.35 -24.59
C ALA A 392 22.04 6.70 -23.53
N ARG A 393 22.08 5.36 -23.40
CA ARG A 393 21.57 4.68 -22.21
C ARG A 393 22.46 5.08 -21.04
N ARG A 394 21.89 5.81 -20.06
CA ARG A 394 22.58 6.09 -18.80
C ARG A 394 23.02 4.76 -18.19
N SER A 395 24.20 4.73 -17.57
CA SER A 395 24.47 3.73 -16.54
C SER A 395 23.37 3.79 -15.49
N ALA A 396 23.00 2.66 -14.91
CA ALA A 396 22.18 2.62 -13.70
C ALA A 396 22.77 3.55 -12.62
N PRO A 397 21.96 4.01 -11.64
CA PRO A 397 22.53 4.59 -10.41
C PRO A 397 23.60 3.64 -9.83
N PRO A 398 24.64 4.16 -9.17
CA PRO A 398 25.69 3.32 -8.62
C PRO A 398 25.09 2.31 -7.65
N ARG A 399 25.25 1.02 -7.96
CA ARG A 399 24.82 -0.09 -7.11
C ARG A 399 25.35 0.12 -5.68
N LEU A 400 24.50 -0.10 -4.68
CA LEU A 400 24.93 -0.08 -3.29
C LEU A 400 26.10 -1.08 -3.09
N PRO A 401 27.12 -0.73 -2.28
CA PRO A 401 28.23 -1.64 -2.01
C PRO A 401 27.76 -3.00 -1.45
N ASP A 402 28.46 -4.08 -1.80
CA ASP A 402 28.08 -5.44 -1.40
C ASP A 402 28.10 -5.64 0.13
N ASP A 403 28.89 -4.83 0.87
CA ASP A 403 28.90 -4.78 2.34
C ASP A 403 27.65 -4.11 2.95
N VAL A 404 27.04 -3.14 2.27
CA VAL A 404 25.75 -2.55 2.67
C VAL A 404 24.62 -3.57 2.45
N LEU A 405 24.68 -4.31 1.34
CA LEU A 405 23.73 -5.39 1.04
C LEU A 405 23.79 -6.51 2.10
N ALA A 406 25.00 -6.99 2.43
CA ALA A 406 25.19 -8.01 3.47
C ALA A 406 24.74 -7.55 4.87
N ALA A 407 24.85 -6.26 5.20
CA ALA A 407 24.35 -5.71 6.46
C ALA A 407 22.82 -5.71 6.56
N VAL A 408 22.11 -5.47 5.45
CA VAL A 408 20.64 -5.58 5.39
C VAL A 408 20.20 -7.04 5.54
N GLU A 409 20.88 -7.97 4.87
CA GLU A 409 20.60 -9.41 4.96
C GLU A 409 20.79 -9.94 6.39
N ALA A 410 21.91 -9.60 7.05
CA ALA A 410 22.20 -10.01 8.43
C ALA A 410 21.22 -9.45 9.49
N LEU A 411 20.52 -8.34 9.19
CA LEU A 411 19.51 -7.77 10.09
C LEU A 411 18.12 -8.43 9.93
N ASN A 412 17.81 -9.02 8.77
CA ASN A 412 16.60 -9.81 8.59
C ASN A 412 16.62 -11.14 9.39
N GLU A 413 17.81 -11.63 9.77
CA GLU A 413 17.98 -12.80 10.64
C GLU A 413 17.87 -12.48 12.15
N TRP A 414 17.69 -11.20 12.54
CA TRP A 414 17.80 -10.78 13.94
C TRP A 414 16.47 -10.77 14.72
N ASP A 415 16.21 -11.84 15.47
CA ASP A 415 14.95 -12.02 16.21
C ASP A 415 14.92 -11.26 17.55
N ALA A 416 14.28 -10.07 17.58
CA ALA A 416 14.26 -9.13 18.70
C ALA A 416 12.84 -8.87 19.26
N PRO A 417 12.47 -9.28 20.50
CA PRO A 417 11.05 -9.43 20.89
C PRO A 417 10.28 -8.17 21.33
N ARG A 418 10.68 -6.94 20.92
CA ARG A 418 10.15 -5.68 21.53
C ARG A 418 9.92 -4.48 20.61
N VAL A 419 10.18 -4.60 19.31
CA VAL A 419 9.73 -3.64 18.30
C VAL A 419 9.23 -4.49 17.13
N GLY A 420 8.04 -4.21 16.60
CA GLY A 420 7.48 -5.02 15.52
C GLY A 420 8.43 -5.06 14.32
N ARG A 421 8.66 -6.26 13.76
CA ARG A 421 9.64 -6.51 12.69
C ARG A 421 9.47 -5.53 11.52
N THR A 422 8.21 -5.21 11.18
CA THR A 422 7.79 -4.21 10.18
C THR A 422 8.44 -2.84 10.38
N TYR A 423 8.45 -2.32 11.63
CA TYR A 423 8.96 -0.98 11.94
C TYR A 423 10.49 -0.92 11.90
N GLN A 424 11.17 -2.01 12.31
CA GLN A 424 12.63 -2.14 12.19
C GLN A 424 13.06 -2.16 10.71
N ARG A 425 12.33 -2.89 9.87
CA ARG A 425 12.55 -2.99 8.42
C ARG A 425 12.37 -1.64 7.71
N MET A 426 11.31 -0.90 8.05
CA MET A 426 11.02 0.42 7.47
C MET A 426 12.11 1.48 7.75
N LEU A 427 12.77 1.41 8.91
CA LEU A 427 13.91 2.30 9.25
C LEU A 427 15.18 1.94 8.48
N LEU A 428 15.34 0.68 8.04
CA LEU A 428 16.46 0.23 7.21
C LEU A 428 16.26 0.60 5.75
N GLU A 429 15.10 0.26 5.17
CA GLU A 429 14.80 0.45 3.74
C GLU A 429 14.80 1.93 3.33
N SER A 430 14.43 2.83 4.25
CA SER A 430 14.48 4.30 4.06
C SER A 430 15.89 4.92 4.17
N GLY A 431 16.95 4.13 4.37
CA GLY A 431 18.34 4.61 4.41
C GLY A 431 18.72 5.44 5.65
N ARG A 432 17.89 5.43 6.70
CA ARG A 432 18.03 6.26 7.92
C ARG A 432 18.90 5.63 9.01
N LEU A 433 19.68 4.63 8.61
CA LEU A 433 20.58 3.83 9.43
C LEU A 433 21.98 3.81 8.79
N ALA A 434 22.99 4.28 9.52
CA ALA A 434 24.38 4.30 9.10
C ALA A 434 25.23 3.34 9.96
N TRP A 435 26.20 2.68 9.33
CA TRP A 435 27.13 1.79 10.01
C TRP A 435 28.54 2.40 10.02
N ILE A 436 29.09 2.63 11.21
CA ILE A 436 30.39 3.30 11.42
C ILE A 436 31.19 2.46 12.42
N ASP A 437 32.34 1.93 12.01
CA ASP A 437 33.23 1.11 12.86
C ASP A 437 32.49 0.04 13.68
N GLY A 438 31.61 -0.72 13.02
CA GLY A 438 30.77 -1.77 13.61
C GLY A 438 29.52 -1.27 14.37
N SER A 439 29.35 0.05 14.49
CA SER A 439 28.30 0.68 15.30
C SER A 439 27.10 1.13 14.47
N VAL A 440 25.88 0.84 14.94
CA VAL A 440 24.61 1.11 14.25
C VAL A 440 23.99 2.43 14.71
N VAL A 441 23.94 3.44 13.84
CA VAL A 441 23.44 4.80 14.15
C VAL A 441 22.13 5.05 13.39
N ALA A 442 21.03 5.32 14.10
CA ALA A 442 19.72 5.67 13.53
C ALA A 442 19.40 7.16 13.70
N GLN A 443 18.71 7.75 12.71
CA GLN A 443 18.24 9.14 12.77
C GLN A 443 16.76 9.22 13.20
N THR A 444 16.44 10.11 14.15
CA THR A 444 15.07 10.31 14.68
C THR A 444 14.69 11.79 14.74
N PHE A 445 13.39 12.09 14.64
CA PHE A 445 12.83 13.45 14.65
C PHE A 445 12.19 13.83 15.99
N PRO A 446 11.98 15.14 16.28
CA PRO A 446 11.23 15.59 17.45
C PRO A 446 9.72 15.34 17.33
N HIS A 447 9.07 15.02 18.46
CA HIS A 447 7.65 15.28 18.69
C HIS A 447 7.52 16.48 19.65
N GLU A 448 6.45 17.28 19.51
CA GLU A 448 6.16 18.34 20.47
C GLU A 448 5.70 17.76 21.82
N GLY A 449 6.26 18.25 22.92
CA GLY A 449 5.66 18.11 24.26
C GLY A 449 6.19 17.01 25.21
N GLY A 450 7.49 16.70 25.24
CA GLY A 450 8.02 15.79 26.28
C GLY A 450 9.54 15.85 26.51
N HIS A 451 9.96 15.81 27.79
CA HIS A 451 11.35 15.59 28.23
C HIS A 451 11.57 14.09 28.54
N ALA A 452 12.72 13.44 28.34
CA ALA A 452 13.96 13.77 27.61
C ALA A 452 14.83 12.47 27.49
N GLY A 453 15.79 12.39 26.56
CA GLY A 453 16.73 11.24 26.55
C GLY A 453 17.85 11.24 25.48
N SER A 454 19.08 10.96 25.91
CA SER A 454 20.30 10.60 25.14
C SER A 454 21.36 10.07 26.16
N PRO A 455 22.14 8.94 26.02
CA PRO A 455 22.32 8.06 24.85
C PRO A 455 22.15 6.47 25.02
N ALA A 456 22.29 5.63 23.92
CA ALA A 456 21.91 4.19 23.61
C ALA A 456 22.36 3.34 22.27
N VAL A 457 23.46 3.55 21.45
CA VAL A 457 24.05 2.86 20.20
C VAL A 457 25.26 1.93 20.49
N LEU A 458 25.30 0.66 20.07
CA LEU A 458 26.40 -0.30 20.35
C LEU A 458 27.61 -0.25 19.42
N ALA A 459 28.77 -0.64 19.97
CA ALA A 459 29.79 -1.47 19.30
C ALA A 459 29.81 -2.93 19.82
N ASP A 460 29.03 -3.30 20.86
CA ASP A 460 29.47 -3.57 22.26
C ASP A 460 29.42 -2.47 23.35
N GLY A 461 29.36 -1.16 23.04
CA GLY A 461 29.20 -0.08 24.05
C GLY A 461 28.09 0.96 23.83
N THR A 462 26.83 0.69 24.23
CA THR A 462 25.59 1.41 23.83
C THR A 462 25.50 2.95 24.15
N VAL A 463 25.49 3.91 23.16
CA VAL A 463 25.11 5.39 23.19
C VAL A 463 24.45 6.14 21.87
N LEU A 464 23.19 6.45 21.33
CA LEU A 464 21.61 6.53 21.29
C LEU A 464 20.68 7.40 22.22
N LEU A 465 19.75 6.75 23.00
CA LEU A 465 18.52 7.19 23.75
C LEU A 465 17.57 8.17 23.04
N THR A 466 16.27 8.08 23.35
CA THR A 466 15.19 8.83 22.66
C THR A 466 14.76 10.10 23.42
N GLY A 467 14.74 11.25 22.74
CA GLY A 467 14.06 12.48 23.22
C GLY A 467 14.76 13.78 22.81
N ALA A 468 14.08 14.61 22.03
CA ALA A 468 14.64 15.79 21.36
C ALA A 468 14.81 17.05 22.23
N LEU A 469 15.44 18.09 21.65
CA LEU A 469 15.68 19.41 22.24
C LEU A 469 15.37 20.54 21.24
N HIS A 470 15.10 21.75 21.77
CA HIS A 470 14.89 22.97 21.00
C HIS A 470 16.17 23.82 20.91
N GLU A 471 16.29 24.60 19.84
CA GLU A 471 17.28 25.64 19.48
C GLU A 471 18.45 25.98 20.43
N GLY A 472 19.66 26.10 19.84
CA GLY A 472 20.65 27.10 20.31
C GLY A 472 22.13 26.74 20.25
N TRP A 473 22.52 25.52 19.89
CA TRP A 473 23.92 25.06 19.97
C TRP A 473 24.46 24.53 18.62
N PRO A 474 25.68 24.90 18.19
CA PRO A 474 26.35 24.30 17.03
C PRO A 474 26.97 22.95 17.41
N ILE A 475 26.79 21.93 16.56
CA ILE A 475 27.22 20.55 16.81
C ILE A 475 28.61 20.31 16.20
N ASP A 476 29.63 20.88 16.84
CA ASP A 476 31.01 20.87 16.33
C ASP A 476 31.79 19.58 16.66
N ARG A 477 31.32 18.78 17.63
CA ARG A 477 32.09 17.70 18.27
C ARG A 477 31.23 16.49 18.65
N VAL A 478 31.82 15.31 18.52
CA VAL A 478 31.26 14.00 18.92
C VAL A 478 32.24 13.31 19.87
N LEU A 479 31.75 12.51 20.81
CA LEU A 479 32.55 11.85 21.84
C LEU A 479 32.36 10.33 21.79
N ILE A 480 33.43 9.57 21.55
CA ILE A 480 33.43 8.12 21.37
C ILE A 480 34.56 7.52 22.22
N GLY A 481 34.25 6.53 23.06
CA GLY A 481 35.24 5.86 23.91
C GLY A 481 35.97 6.74 24.93
N GLY A 482 35.47 7.95 25.20
CA GLY A 482 36.14 8.99 26.00
C GLY A 482 36.88 10.05 25.16
N THR A 483 37.17 9.77 23.89
CA THR A 483 37.89 10.66 22.98
C THR A 483 36.95 11.61 22.24
N VAL A 484 37.37 12.86 22.04
CA VAL A 484 36.59 13.91 21.38
C VAL A 484 37.06 14.13 19.94
N TYR A 485 36.14 14.01 18.98
CA TYR A 485 36.39 14.20 17.55
C TYR A 485 35.64 15.44 17.04
N SER A 486 36.19 16.16 16.06
CA SER A 486 35.55 17.33 15.42
C SER A 486 35.02 16.98 14.02
N ALA A 487 33.76 17.32 13.73
CA ALA A 487 33.03 16.81 12.57
C ALA A 487 33.38 17.43 11.19
N LEU A 488 34.46 18.20 11.08
CA LEU A 488 34.87 18.89 9.84
C LEU A 488 36.30 18.51 9.44
N GLY A 489 36.44 17.55 8.53
CA GLY A 489 37.76 17.10 8.07
C GLY A 489 37.81 16.05 6.94
N ALA A 490 36.73 15.87 6.16
CA ALA A 490 36.61 14.77 5.19
C ALA A 490 36.70 15.21 3.71
N SER A 491 37.76 15.91 3.32
CA SER A 491 38.09 16.15 1.90
C SER A 491 39.30 15.31 1.47
N ALA A 492 39.04 14.30 0.63
CA ALA A 492 39.99 13.59 -0.22
C ALA A 492 41.39 13.26 0.35
N GLY A 493 41.46 12.24 1.23
CA GLY A 493 42.57 11.27 1.20
C GLY A 493 43.80 11.53 2.07
N ASN A 494 43.72 11.16 3.36
CA ASN A 494 44.85 10.61 4.12
C ASN A 494 44.32 9.84 5.35
N PRO A 495 44.81 8.64 5.71
CA PRO A 495 44.37 7.94 6.92
C PRO A 495 45.03 8.51 8.19
N LEU A 496 44.20 8.75 9.21
CA LEU A 496 44.52 8.85 10.65
C LEU A 496 45.79 9.64 11.05
N GLY A 497 45.64 10.94 11.29
CA GLY A 497 46.68 11.78 11.88
C GLY A 497 46.54 11.95 13.40
N ALA A 498 47.40 11.25 14.15
CA ALA A 498 47.78 11.47 15.57
C ALA A 498 46.65 11.63 16.64
N ALA A 499 46.60 10.69 17.58
CA ALA A 499 45.86 10.85 18.84
C ALA A 499 46.55 11.84 19.79
N ALA A 500 45.79 12.37 20.75
CA ALA A 500 46.29 13.11 21.91
C ALA A 500 45.57 12.59 23.17
N ASP A 501 46.33 12.07 24.12
CA ASP A 501 45.80 11.46 25.36
C ASP A 501 45.24 12.52 26.33
N VAL A 502 44.17 12.16 27.05
CA VAL A 502 43.60 12.87 28.22
C VAL A 502 43.16 11.83 29.26
#